data_AF-A0A522AGN5-F1
#
_entry.id   AF-A0A522AGN5-F1
#
_cell.length_a   1.000
_cell.length_b   1.000
_cell.length_c   1.000
_cell.angle_alpha   90.00
_cell.angle_beta   90.00
_cell.angle_gamma   90.00
#
_symmetry.space_group_name_H-M   'P 1'
#
loop_
_entity.id
_entity.type
_entity.pdbx_description
1 polymer ?
#
loop_
_entity_poly.entity_id
_entity_poly.type
_entity_poly.pdbx_seq_one_letter_code
_entity_poly.pdbx_strand_id
1 'polypeptide(L)'
;MSAPGQFTWLSNGAGTPWAEVPEWRAEDFVAATAAELERGGRLCAWFGVPEGAATQLVAVVAFDADNTLAVGRSEPVKDRYPSLTLKHPQAHLFEREVWEQHGLVPEGHPWLKPVRRQNGDRPAVGNFFQIDGREVHEVAVGPVHAGIIEPGHFRFQCNGEEVLHLEIALGYQHRGVEETLAGGPHRATITQMETVAGDTTLGHATAYAMALEALAGTEAPLRAQWLRAIALELERLANHVGDLGALANDVAFLPTSSACGKLRGDFLNLTAEICGNRFGRGLVRPGGCRQDLEPERAAQSLAKLRNAMAEVEEAAAWLWDANSVRARFESTGAVSTEQANEIGLVGPAARASGLVRDVRFDHPAGWHRFAQIPVAVWPGGDVLARA
;
A
#
# COMPACT_ATOMS: atom_id res chain seq x y z
N MET A 1 -20.30 27.15 5.97
CA MET A 1 -19.26 27.83 5.17
C MET A 1 -18.00 27.80 6.00
N SER A 2 -17.07 26.91 5.67
CA SER A 2 -15.75 26.81 6.32
C SER A 2 -15.00 28.13 6.14
N ALA A 3 -14.23 28.56 7.14
CA ALA A 3 -13.40 29.77 7.01
C ALA A 3 -12.46 29.61 5.80
N PRO A 4 -12.22 30.66 4.98
CA PRO A 4 -11.20 30.59 3.95
C PRO A 4 -9.86 30.24 4.61
N GLY A 5 -9.22 29.20 4.11
CA GLY A 5 -7.94 28.75 4.64
C GLY A 5 -8.00 27.77 5.82
N GLN A 6 -8.95 26.82 5.83
CA GLN A 6 -8.87 25.64 6.72
C GLN A 6 -9.16 24.37 5.93
N PHE A 7 -8.42 23.30 6.20
CA PHE A 7 -8.70 21.97 5.66
C PHE A 7 -10.13 21.51 6.02
N THR A 8 -10.76 20.76 5.11
CA THR A 8 -12.01 20.06 5.40
C THR A 8 -11.71 18.77 6.13
N TRP A 9 -12.37 18.56 7.26
CA TRP A 9 -12.18 17.37 8.10
C TRP A 9 -13.23 16.31 7.77
N LEU A 10 -12.77 15.07 7.58
CA LEU A 10 -13.57 13.90 7.21
C LEU A 10 -13.26 12.72 8.13
N SER A 11 -14.23 11.83 8.31
CA SER A 11 -13.99 10.48 8.84
C SER A 11 -13.66 9.51 7.71
N ASN A 12 -12.99 8.39 8.01
CA ASN A 12 -12.80 7.34 7.01
C ASN A 12 -14.14 6.80 6.49
N GLY A 13 -14.23 6.59 5.17
CA GLY A 13 -15.47 6.18 4.51
C GLY A 13 -16.52 7.29 4.33
N ALA A 14 -16.18 8.55 4.55
CA ALA A 14 -17.02 9.70 4.20
C ALA A 14 -16.62 10.32 2.86
N GLY A 15 -17.57 11.03 2.23
CA GLY A 15 -17.32 11.84 1.04
C GLY A 15 -17.68 13.32 1.29
N THR A 16 -17.09 14.22 0.50
CA THR A 16 -17.42 15.65 0.50
C THR A 16 -17.54 16.16 -0.94
N PRO A 17 -18.45 17.10 -1.23
CA PRO A 17 -18.52 17.72 -2.55
C PRO A 17 -17.19 18.39 -2.91
N TRP A 18 -16.72 18.22 -4.15
CA TRP A 18 -15.48 18.82 -4.63
C TRP A 18 -15.41 20.34 -4.43
N ALA A 19 -16.54 21.03 -4.65
CA ALA A 19 -16.66 22.48 -4.47
C ALA A 19 -16.54 22.93 -3.00
N GLU A 20 -16.73 22.02 -2.04
CA GLU A 20 -16.56 22.28 -0.61
C GLU A 20 -15.13 21.99 -0.12
N VAL A 21 -14.29 21.38 -0.97
CA VAL A 21 -12.87 21.19 -0.65
C VAL A 21 -12.17 22.56 -0.75
N PRO A 22 -11.55 23.04 0.35
CA PRO A 22 -10.98 24.36 0.44
C PRO A 22 -9.85 24.52 -0.58
N GLU A 23 -9.92 25.62 -1.32
CA GLU A 23 -8.97 25.96 -2.37
C GLU A 23 -8.00 27.03 -1.86
N TRP A 24 -6.71 26.83 -2.18
CA TRP A 24 -5.60 27.63 -1.69
C TRP A 24 -4.67 28.01 -2.83
N ARG A 25 -3.98 29.15 -2.76
CA ARG A 25 -2.82 29.37 -3.63
C ARG A 25 -1.79 28.28 -3.40
N ALA A 26 -1.11 27.84 -4.46
CA ALA A 26 -0.22 26.67 -4.40
C ALA A 26 0.87 26.75 -3.30
N GLU A 27 1.52 27.90 -3.15
CA GLU A 27 2.54 28.13 -2.12
C GLU A 27 1.96 28.04 -0.71
N ASP A 28 0.80 28.68 -0.50
CA ASP A 28 0.07 28.65 0.78
C ASP A 28 -0.43 27.23 1.09
N PHE A 29 -0.85 26.48 0.07
CA PHE A 29 -1.30 25.09 0.21
C PHE A 29 -0.18 24.16 0.67
N VAL A 30 1.00 24.28 0.05
CA VAL A 30 2.19 23.54 0.44
C VAL A 30 2.58 23.89 1.88
N ALA A 31 2.62 25.17 2.23
CA ALA A 31 2.95 25.62 3.58
C ALA A 31 1.92 25.13 4.62
N ALA A 32 0.63 25.19 4.30
CA ALA A 32 -0.43 24.70 5.18
C ALA A 32 -0.36 23.18 5.37
N THR A 33 -0.09 22.43 4.30
CA THR A 33 0.10 20.98 4.39
C THR A 33 1.31 20.64 5.27
N ALA A 34 2.44 21.32 5.08
CA ALA A 34 3.63 21.15 5.92
C ALA A 34 3.31 21.40 7.41
N ALA A 35 2.56 22.45 7.72
CA ALA A 35 2.15 22.74 9.09
C ALA A 35 1.29 21.62 9.72
N GLU A 36 0.39 20.98 8.94
CA GLU A 36 -0.37 19.83 9.43
C GLU A 36 0.52 18.59 9.67
N LEU A 37 1.54 18.38 8.85
CA LEU A 37 2.53 17.31 9.06
C LEU A 37 3.39 17.57 10.30
N GLU A 38 3.82 18.81 10.53
CA GLU A 38 4.56 19.23 11.74
C GLU A 38 3.73 19.05 13.03
N ARG A 39 2.40 19.11 12.92
CA ARG A 39 1.47 18.85 14.04
C ARG A 39 1.24 17.36 14.33
N GLY A 40 1.91 16.46 13.62
CA GLY A 40 1.78 15.01 13.76
C GLY A 40 0.83 14.37 12.76
N GLY A 41 0.36 15.11 11.76
CA GLY A 41 -0.36 14.55 10.62
C GLY A 41 0.55 13.70 9.74
N ARG A 42 -0.02 12.67 9.11
CA ARG A 42 0.66 11.81 8.14
C ARG A 42 0.08 12.03 6.75
N LEU A 43 0.95 12.23 5.77
CA LEU A 43 0.53 12.38 4.37
C LEU A 43 0.07 11.02 3.84
N CYS A 44 -1.24 10.87 3.63
CA CYS A 44 -1.84 9.67 3.06
C CYS A 44 -1.88 9.71 1.53
N ALA A 45 -2.11 10.90 0.97
CA ALA A 45 -2.12 11.10 -0.47
C ALA A 45 -1.71 12.53 -0.81
N TRP A 46 -0.96 12.66 -1.90
CA TRP A 46 -0.66 13.92 -2.57
C TRP A 46 -0.65 13.67 -4.07
N PHE A 47 -1.63 14.19 -4.80
CA PHE A 47 -1.86 13.87 -6.21
C PHE A 47 -2.39 15.06 -6.99
N GLY A 48 -2.29 14.99 -8.32
CA GLY A 48 -2.77 16.02 -9.23
C GLY A 48 -4.15 15.70 -9.81
N VAL A 49 -4.97 16.72 -9.98
CA VAL A 49 -6.24 16.68 -10.71
C VAL A 49 -6.13 17.62 -11.91
N PRO A 50 -6.14 17.13 -13.16
CA PRO A 50 -6.02 17.97 -14.34
C PRO A 50 -7.17 18.97 -14.50
N GLU A 51 -6.85 20.23 -14.80
CA GLU A 51 -7.82 21.27 -15.14
C GLU A 51 -7.33 22.04 -16.40
N GLY A 52 -7.79 21.57 -17.56
CA GLY A 52 -7.31 22.08 -18.85
C GLY A 52 -5.82 21.83 -19.03
N ALA A 53 -5.03 22.91 -19.13
CA ALA A 53 -3.57 22.85 -19.22
C ALA A 53 -2.87 23.03 -17.86
N ALA A 54 -3.63 23.17 -16.78
CA ALA A 54 -3.14 23.30 -15.42
C ALA A 54 -3.47 22.03 -14.61
N THR A 55 -2.96 21.94 -13.38
CA THR A 55 -3.23 20.83 -12.47
C THR A 55 -3.48 21.36 -11.06
N GLN A 56 -4.58 20.96 -10.44
CA GLN A 56 -4.83 21.22 -9.02
C GLN A 56 -4.12 20.14 -8.19
N LEU A 57 -3.40 20.55 -7.15
CA LEU A 57 -2.83 19.62 -6.17
C LEU A 57 -3.89 19.30 -5.13
N VAL A 58 -3.94 18.05 -4.67
CA VAL A 58 -4.83 17.60 -3.59
C VAL A 58 -4.00 16.88 -2.53
N ALA A 59 -4.25 17.20 -1.27
CA ALA A 59 -3.62 16.55 -0.13
C ALA A 59 -4.67 15.88 0.74
N VAL A 60 -4.36 14.67 1.22
CA VAL A 60 -5.10 13.98 2.28
C VAL A 60 -4.11 13.69 3.41
N VAL A 61 -4.34 14.29 4.57
CA VAL A 61 -3.52 14.14 5.77
C VAL A 61 -4.31 13.38 6.82
N ALA A 62 -3.78 12.29 7.37
CA ALA A 62 -4.40 11.53 8.44
C ALA A 62 -3.87 11.94 9.81
N PHE A 63 -4.79 12.08 10.76
CA PHE A 63 -4.51 12.21 12.18
C PHE A 63 -4.95 10.90 12.85
N ASP A 64 -4.01 9.97 12.92
CA ASP A 64 -4.25 8.58 13.34
C ASP A 64 -4.86 8.50 14.77
N ALA A 65 -4.41 9.36 15.69
CA ALA A 65 -4.93 9.41 17.07
C ALA A 65 -6.38 9.92 17.17
N ASP A 66 -6.80 10.76 16.23
CA ASP A 66 -8.11 11.40 16.24
C ASP A 66 -9.13 10.66 15.34
N ASN A 67 -8.69 9.65 14.57
CA ASN A 67 -9.51 8.98 13.54
C ASN A 67 -10.14 10.00 12.58
N THR A 68 -9.33 10.96 12.13
CA THR A 68 -9.77 12.00 11.18
C THR A 68 -8.80 12.17 10.04
N LEU A 69 -9.35 12.63 8.92
CA LEU A 69 -8.64 12.98 7.69
C LEU A 69 -8.87 14.46 7.41
N ALA A 70 -7.83 15.18 7.05
CA ALA A 70 -7.87 16.55 6.57
C ALA A 70 -7.65 16.57 5.05
N VAL A 71 -8.51 17.25 4.31
CA VAL A 71 -8.47 17.34 2.85
C VAL A 71 -8.47 18.80 2.40
N GLY A 72 -7.61 19.10 1.45
CA GLY A 72 -7.53 20.42 0.83
C GLY A 72 -7.00 20.32 -0.60
N ARG A 73 -7.17 21.40 -1.36
CA ARG A 73 -6.68 21.48 -2.74
C ARG A 73 -6.05 22.83 -3.06
N SER A 74 -5.19 22.87 -4.06
CA SER A 74 -4.68 24.13 -4.59
C SER A 74 -5.58 24.68 -5.70
N GLU A 75 -5.47 25.97 -5.96
CA GLU A 75 -5.80 26.58 -7.24
C GLU A 75 -5.03 25.87 -8.38
N PRO A 76 -5.50 25.93 -9.63
CA PRO A 76 -4.83 25.29 -10.76
C PRO A 76 -3.41 25.84 -10.95
N VAL A 77 -2.43 24.96 -10.84
CA VAL A 77 -1.00 25.30 -10.95
C VAL A 77 -0.51 25.00 -12.36
N LYS A 78 0.33 25.89 -12.88
CA LYS A 78 1.08 25.68 -14.12
C LYS A 78 2.56 25.60 -13.80
N ASP A 79 3.25 24.72 -14.51
CA ASP A 79 4.71 24.54 -14.50
C ASP A 79 5.34 24.03 -13.19
N ARG A 80 5.13 24.70 -12.04
CA ARG A 80 5.93 24.47 -10.82
C ARG A 80 5.23 24.85 -9.50
N TYR A 81 5.66 24.25 -8.40
CA TYR A 81 5.28 24.57 -7.01
C TYR A 81 6.42 24.25 -6.03
N PRO A 82 6.48 24.84 -4.83
CA PRO A 82 7.53 24.49 -3.85
C PRO A 82 7.44 23.03 -3.37
N SER A 83 8.57 22.33 -3.32
CA SER A 83 8.61 20.94 -2.84
C SER A 83 8.41 20.82 -1.33
N LEU A 84 7.55 19.88 -0.91
CA LEU A 84 7.40 19.41 0.47
C LEU A 84 8.54 18.49 0.92
N THR A 85 9.13 17.73 -0.02
CA THR A 85 10.04 16.61 0.29
C THR A 85 11.28 17.03 1.06
N LEU A 86 11.78 18.25 0.86
CA LEU A 86 12.94 18.77 1.60
C LEU A 86 12.74 18.79 3.13
N LYS A 87 11.49 19.04 3.58
CA LYS A 87 11.14 19.08 5.01
C LYS A 87 10.38 17.83 5.46
N HIS A 88 9.65 17.19 4.55
CA HIS A 88 8.80 16.05 4.83
C HIS A 88 9.07 14.93 3.82
N PRO A 89 10.05 14.04 4.07
CA PRO A 89 10.43 12.98 3.15
C PRO A 89 9.30 12.02 2.75
N GLN A 90 8.25 11.88 3.57
CA GLN A 90 7.02 11.16 3.19
C GLN A 90 6.36 11.68 1.90
N ALA A 91 6.62 12.92 1.46
CA ALA A 91 6.11 13.47 0.21
C ALA A 91 6.89 13.00 -1.04
N HIS A 92 8.04 12.37 -0.87
CA HIS A 92 9.00 12.08 -1.95
C HIS A 92 8.40 11.35 -3.16
N LEU A 93 7.73 10.22 -2.93
CA LEU A 93 7.15 9.43 -4.02
C LEU A 93 5.95 10.14 -4.65
N PHE A 94 5.14 10.83 -3.84
CA PHE A 94 3.98 11.57 -4.31
C PHE A 94 4.36 12.73 -5.22
N GLU A 95 5.36 13.55 -4.85
CA GLU A 95 5.79 14.68 -5.68
C GLU A 95 6.42 14.21 -6.99
N ARG A 96 7.17 13.10 -6.97
CA ARG A 96 7.71 12.46 -8.18
C ARG A 96 6.60 11.91 -9.07
N GLU A 97 5.55 11.34 -8.50
CA GLU A 97 4.37 10.88 -9.23
C GLU A 97 3.60 12.04 -9.86
N VAL A 98 3.37 13.13 -9.13
CA VAL A 98 2.74 14.34 -9.66
C VAL A 98 3.52 14.90 -10.84
N TRP A 99 4.85 14.96 -10.72
CA TRP A 99 5.72 15.39 -11.82
C TRP A 99 5.65 14.42 -13.01
N GLU A 100 5.70 13.12 -12.75
CA GLU A 100 5.60 12.08 -13.78
C GLU A 100 4.28 12.13 -14.56
N GLN A 101 3.14 12.28 -13.86
CA GLN A 101 1.82 12.21 -14.47
C GLN A 101 1.36 13.53 -15.10
N HIS A 102 1.73 14.66 -14.49
CA HIS A 102 1.19 15.97 -14.86
C HIS A 102 2.24 16.97 -15.35
N GLY A 103 3.53 16.63 -15.30
CA GLY A 103 4.63 17.53 -15.69
C GLY A 103 4.85 18.69 -14.72
N LEU A 104 4.16 18.71 -13.59
CA LEU A 104 4.21 19.79 -12.62
C LEU A 104 5.46 19.63 -11.73
N VAL A 105 6.38 20.60 -11.77
CA VAL A 105 7.71 20.50 -11.17
C VAL A 105 7.70 20.91 -9.68
N PRO A 106 7.98 20.00 -8.73
CA PRO A 106 8.24 20.35 -7.33
C PRO A 106 9.62 20.99 -7.19
N GLU A 107 9.67 22.31 -7.05
CA GLU A 107 10.91 23.08 -6.96
C GLU A 107 11.70 22.74 -5.72
N GLY A 108 12.99 22.42 -5.91
CA GLY A 108 13.87 22.02 -4.81
C GLY A 108 13.79 20.53 -4.46
N HIS A 109 12.98 19.72 -5.15
CA HIS A 109 12.90 18.29 -4.88
C HIS A 109 14.29 17.62 -5.08
N PRO A 110 14.81 16.89 -4.07
CA PRO A 110 16.22 16.46 -4.04
C PRO A 110 16.55 15.35 -5.06
N TRP A 111 15.54 14.64 -5.57
CA TRP A 111 15.72 13.51 -6.48
C TRP A 111 14.55 13.38 -7.46
N LEU A 112 14.39 14.39 -8.31
CA LEU A 112 13.27 14.42 -9.26
C LEU A 112 13.54 13.48 -10.45
N LYS A 113 13.22 12.21 -10.26
CA LYS A 113 13.24 11.16 -11.29
C LYS A 113 11.87 10.49 -11.38
N PRO A 114 11.52 9.87 -12.53
CA PRO A 114 10.23 9.24 -12.65
C PRO A 114 10.10 8.04 -11.69
N VAL A 115 8.89 7.67 -11.34
CA VAL A 115 8.59 6.53 -10.46
C VAL A 115 8.41 5.26 -11.27
N ARG A 116 7.70 5.37 -12.41
CA ARG A 116 7.26 4.28 -13.27
C ARG A 116 7.61 4.51 -14.74
N ARG A 117 7.43 5.73 -15.29
CA ARG A 117 7.51 5.96 -16.74
C ARG A 117 8.24 7.24 -17.15
N GLN A 118 8.96 7.21 -18.27
CA GLN A 118 9.61 8.39 -18.85
C GLN A 118 8.99 8.74 -20.21
N ASN A 119 8.48 9.98 -20.37
CA ASN A 119 8.00 10.55 -21.64
C ASN A 119 7.15 9.58 -22.50
N GLY A 120 6.04 9.06 -21.96
CA GLY A 120 5.13 8.13 -22.63
C GLY A 120 4.90 6.83 -21.84
N ASP A 121 4.56 5.74 -22.52
CA ASP A 121 4.19 4.45 -21.89
C ASP A 121 5.36 3.50 -21.62
N ARG A 122 6.61 3.99 -21.65
CA ARG A 122 7.78 3.13 -21.45
C ARG A 122 8.23 3.19 -19.99
N PRO A 123 8.64 2.05 -19.40
CA PRO A 123 9.25 2.03 -18.08
C PRO A 123 10.41 3.02 -18.01
N ALA A 124 10.58 3.68 -16.86
CA ALA A 124 11.60 4.70 -16.63
C ALA A 124 13.01 4.09 -16.53
N VAL A 125 13.48 3.49 -17.62
CA VAL A 125 14.81 2.91 -17.77
C VAL A 125 15.69 3.97 -18.43
N GLY A 126 16.66 4.51 -17.70
CA GLY A 126 17.47 5.61 -18.19
C GLY A 126 18.73 5.87 -17.37
N ASN A 127 19.01 7.15 -17.11
CA ASN A 127 20.20 7.62 -16.39
C ASN A 127 20.13 7.26 -14.90
N PHE A 128 20.58 6.06 -14.59
CA PHE A 128 20.77 5.60 -13.22
C PHE A 128 21.93 6.34 -12.56
N PHE A 129 21.83 6.50 -11.24
CA PHE A 129 22.86 7.06 -10.40
C PHE A 129 24.15 6.25 -10.52
N GLN A 130 25.26 6.96 -10.67
CA GLN A 130 26.59 6.38 -10.78
C GLN A 130 27.48 6.95 -9.68
N ILE A 131 28.34 6.11 -9.13
CA ILE A 131 29.37 6.51 -8.18
C ILE A 131 30.72 6.34 -8.86
N ASP A 132 31.48 7.42 -8.97
CA ASP A 132 32.84 7.36 -9.50
C ASP A 132 33.80 6.77 -8.45
N GLY A 133 34.54 5.73 -8.84
CA GLY A 133 35.55 5.12 -7.97
C GLY A 133 36.29 4.00 -8.69
N ARG A 134 37.58 3.81 -8.38
CA ARG A 134 38.41 2.80 -9.05
C ARG A 134 37.93 1.36 -8.78
N GLU A 135 37.33 1.12 -7.63
CA GLU A 135 36.86 -0.19 -7.16
C GLU A 135 35.32 -0.31 -7.18
N VAL A 136 34.64 0.75 -7.62
CA VAL A 136 33.18 0.75 -7.75
C VAL A 136 32.79 0.07 -9.06
N HIS A 137 31.78 -0.79 -8.98
CA HIS A 137 31.19 -1.45 -10.14
C HIS A 137 29.67 -1.48 -10.04
N GLU A 138 29.01 -1.53 -11.20
CA GLU A 138 27.57 -1.65 -11.28
C GLU A 138 27.13 -3.11 -11.40
N VAL A 139 26.12 -3.50 -10.63
CA VAL A 139 25.41 -4.78 -10.79
C VAL A 139 23.97 -4.51 -11.23
N ALA A 140 23.57 -5.21 -12.28
CA ALA A 140 22.27 -5.10 -12.92
C ALA A 140 21.39 -6.32 -12.61
N VAL A 141 20.17 -6.11 -12.11
CA VAL A 141 19.18 -7.19 -11.94
C VAL A 141 17.85 -6.78 -12.56
N GLY A 142 17.22 -7.70 -13.30
CA GLY A 142 15.95 -7.47 -13.99
C GLY A 142 16.11 -7.03 -15.45
N PRO A 143 15.01 -6.70 -16.15
CA PRO A 143 13.63 -6.66 -15.64
C PRO A 143 12.95 -8.03 -15.55
N VAL A 144 13.57 -9.07 -16.13
CA VAL A 144 13.10 -10.45 -16.06
C VAL A 144 13.98 -11.21 -15.07
N HIS A 145 13.36 -11.71 -14.00
CA HIS A 145 14.00 -12.55 -13.00
C HIS A 145 13.43 -13.98 -13.10
N ALA A 146 14.17 -14.99 -12.61
CA ALA A 146 13.76 -16.38 -12.67
C ALA A 146 12.58 -16.70 -11.74
N GLY A 147 12.42 -15.92 -10.66
CA GLY A 147 11.28 -16.00 -9.73
C GLY A 147 10.03 -15.25 -10.23
N ILE A 148 8.87 -15.61 -9.69
CA ILE A 148 7.59 -14.92 -9.93
C ILE A 148 7.48 -13.75 -8.95
N ILE A 149 8.06 -12.61 -9.30
CA ILE A 149 7.98 -11.34 -8.56
C ILE A 149 7.55 -10.21 -9.51
N GLU A 150 7.17 -9.06 -8.94
CA GLU A 150 6.86 -7.87 -9.73
C GLU A 150 8.07 -7.49 -10.62
N PRO A 151 7.89 -7.30 -11.94
CA PRO A 151 8.98 -6.96 -12.83
C PRO A 151 9.51 -5.56 -12.52
N GLY A 152 10.82 -5.48 -12.28
CA GLY A 152 11.50 -4.24 -11.95
C GLY A 152 12.96 -4.31 -12.37
N HIS A 153 13.54 -3.15 -12.66
CA HIS A 153 14.95 -3.02 -12.95
C HIS A 153 15.67 -2.45 -11.72
N PHE A 154 16.65 -3.18 -11.21
CA PHE A 154 17.43 -2.82 -10.02
C PHE A 154 18.88 -2.56 -10.42
N ARG A 155 19.41 -1.40 -10.01
CA ARG A 155 20.79 -0.98 -10.30
C ARG A 155 21.52 -0.75 -8.99
N PHE A 156 22.50 -1.61 -8.75
CA PHE A 156 23.34 -1.55 -7.57
C PHE A 156 24.67 -0.89 -7.94
N GLN A 157 25.09 0.08 -7.14
CA GLN A 157 26.46 0.61 -7.16
C GLN A 157 27.20 -0.03 -5.98
N CYS A 158 28.21 -0.85 -6.27
CA CYS A 158 28.85 -1.71 -5.29
C CYS A 158 30.35 -1.41 -5.17
N ASN A 159 30.89 -1.55 -3.95
CA ASN A 159 32.32 -1.63 -3.69
C ASN A 159 32.64 -3.02 -3.11
N GLY A 160 33.20 -3.91 -3.93
CA GLY A 160 33.28 -5.34 -3.57
C GLY A 160 31.90 -5.92 -3.28
N GLU A 161 31.68 -6.39 -2.05
CA GLU A 161 30.39 -6.95 -1.59
C GLU A 161 29.45 -5.90 -0.96
N GLU A 162 29.94 -4.69 -0.70
CA GLU A 162 29.16 -3.62 -0.07
C GLU A 162 28.30 -2.91 -1.12
N VAL A 163 26.98 -2.90 -0.91
CA VAL A 163 26.03 -2.12 -1.71
C VAL A 163 25.99 -0.69 -1.18
N LEU A 164 26.49 0.26 -1.98
CA LEU A 164 26.51 1.69 -1.62
C LEU A 164 25.21 2.40 -1.99
N HIS A 165 24.58 1.98 -3.10
CA HIS A 165 23.33 2.57 -3.56
C HIS A 165 22.52 1.56 -4.38
N LEU A 166 21.20 1.58 -4.20
CA LEU A 166 20.24 0.84 -5.01
C LEU A 166 19.25 1.83 -5.62
N GLU A 167 19.24 1.92 -6.94
CA GLU A 167 18.18 2.60 -7.70
C GLU A 167 17.23 1.58 -8.32
N ILE A 168 15.93 1.75 -8.07
CA ILE A 168 14.86 0.87 -8.54
C ILE A 168 14.04 1.59 -9.60
N ALA A 169 13.97 1.04 -10.79
CA ALA A 169 13.08 1.46 -11.86
C ALA A 169 11.94 0.44 -12.04
N LEU A 170 10.72 0.88 -11.75
CA LEU A 170 9.50 0.08 -11.85
C LEU A 170 8.76 0.43 -13.16
N GLY A 171 7.47 0.08 -13.24
CA GLY A 171 6.57 0.47 -14.33
C GLY A 171 6.40 -0.58 -15.44
N TYR A 172 7.05 -1.73 -15.35
CA TYR A 172 6.93 -2.82 -16.34
C TYR A 172 5.53 -3.48 -16.36
N GLN A 173 4.78 -3.39 -15.26
CA GLN A 173 3.40 -3.87 -15.15
C GLN A 173 2.38 -2.72 -15.19
N HIS A 174 2.76 -1.53 -15.68
CA HIS A 174 1.82 -0.41 -15.81
C HIS A 174 0.72 -0.76 -16.83
N ARG A 175 -0.54 -0.73 -16.37
CA ARG A 175 -1.73 -1.12 -17.15
C ARG A 175 -2.71 0.03 -17.39
N GLY A 176 -2.34 1.25 -17.00
CA GLY A 176 -3.22 2.43 -17.08
C GLY A 176 -4.53 2.29 -16.31
N VAL A 177 -4.52 1.62 -15.15
CA VAL A 177 -5.76 1.30 -14.42
C VAL A 177 -6.51 2.57 -14.05
N GLU A 178 -5.83 3.57 -13.49
CA GLU A 178 -6.42 4.86 -13.12
C GLU A 178 -7.02 5.58 -14.33
N GLU A 179 -6.31 5.63 -15.46
CA GLU A 179 -6.80 6.22 -16.69
C GLU A 179 -8.07 5.51 -17.21
N THR A 180 -8.16 4.18 -17.07
CA THR A 180 -9.36 3.43 -17.47
C THR A 180 -10.56 3.59 -16.53
N LEU A 181 -10.35 4.12 -15.32
CA LEU A 181 -11.43 4.40 -14.35
C LEU A 181 -12.11 5.75 -14.61
N ALA A 182 -11.46 6.65 -15.34
CA ALA A 182 -11.96 8.00 -15.57
C ALA A 182 -13.37 8.00 -16.17
N GLY A 183 -14.24 8.87 -15.65
CA GLY A 183 -15.64 8.97 -16.07
C GLY A 183 -16.51 7.76 -15.70
N GLY A 184 -16.02 6.84 -14.87
CA GLY A 184 -16.77 5.70 -14.35
C GLY A 184 -17.86 6.08 -13.33
N PRO A 185 -18.54 5.09 -12.74
CA PRO A 185 -18.25 3.66 -12.84
C PRO A 185 -18.68 3.04 -14.17
N HIS A 186 -17.81 2.23 -14.77
CA HIS A 186 -18.07 1.45 -15.99
C HIS A 186 -18.42 0.00 -15.64
N ARG A 187 -19.01 -0.74 -16.59
CA ARG A 187 -19.32 -2.17 -16.41
C ARG A 187 -18.08 -3.01 -16.04
N ALA A 188 -16.92 -2.64 -16.58
CA ALA A 188 -15.65 -3.35 -16.33
C ALA A 188 -14.96 -2.92 -15.02
N THR A 189 -15.36 -1.81 -14.41
CA THR A 189 -14.63 -1.19 -13.29
C THR A 189 -14.42 -2.15 -12.13
N ILE A 190 -15.44 -2.89 -11.70
CA ILE A 190 -15.28 -3.81 -10.58
C ILE A 190 -14.26 -4.92 -10.87
N THR A 191 -14.22 -5.44 -12.10
CA THR A 191 -13.26 -6.47 -12.49
C THR A 191 -11.84 -5.91 -12.61
N GLN A 192 -11.70 -4.63 -12.98
CA GLN A 192 -10.41 -3.93 -12.92
C GLN A 192 -9.94 -3.76 -11.48
N MET A 193 -10.82 -3.37 -10.55
CA MET A 193 -10.53 -3.26 -9.12
C MET A 193 -10.14 -4.59 -8.49
N GLU A 194 -10.82 -5.67 -8.87
CA GLU A 194 -10.47 -7.04 -8.48
C GLU A 194 -9.11 -7.52 -9.02
N THR A 195 -8.44 -6.75 -9.89
CA THR A 195 -7.17 -7.14 -10.52
C THR A 195 -6.11 -6.04 -10.46
N VAL A 196 -6.25 -5.04 -9.59
CA VAL A 196 -5.22 -3.99 -9.38
C VAL A 196 -3.92 -4.61 -8.87
N ALA A 197 -4.00 -5.41 -7.82
CA ALA A 197 -2.93 -6.27 -7.33
C ALA A 197 -3.30 -7.74 -7.50
N GLY A 198 -2.32 -8.59 -7.81
CA GLY A 198 -2.55 -10.00 -8.17
C GLY A 198 -3.03 -10.88 -7.00
N ASP A 199 -2.77 -10.45 -5.77
CA ASP A 199 -3.00 -11.17 -4.51
C ASP A 199 -3.85 -10.39 -3.49
N THR A 200 -4.27 -9.17 -3.83
CA THR A 200 -5.03 -8.27 -2.93
C THR A 200 -6.36 -7.85 -3.60
N THR A 201 -7.11 -8.84 -4.07
CA THR A 201 -8.38 -8.64 -4.79
C THR A 201 -9.46 -8.07 -3.89
N LEU A 202 -9.64 -8.64 -2.70
CA LEU A 202 -10.69 -8.29 -1.75
C LEU A 202 -10.41 -6.93 -1.11
N GLY A 203 -9.14 -6.62 -0.84
CA GLY A 203 -8.71 -5.28 -0.41
C GLY A 203 -9.15 -4.20 -1.40
N HIS A 204 -8.76 -4.31 -2.67
CA HIS A 204 -9.11 -3.32 -3.69
C HIS A 204 -10.62 -3.27 -4.00
N ALA A 205 -11.29 -4.42 -4.09
CA ALA A 205 -12.72 -4.47 -4.33
C ALA A 205 -13.53 -3.86 -3.17
N THR A 206 -13.08 -4.06 -1.92
CA THR A 206 -13.71 -3.46 -0.74
C THR A 206 -13.48 -1.96 -0.67
N ALA A 207 -12.26 -1.48 -0.90
CA ALA A 207 -11.97 -0.05 -0.95
C ALA A 207 -12.83 0.66 -2.01
N TYR A 208 -12.94 0.08 -3.20
CA TYR A 208 -13.78 0.61 -4.26
C TYR A 208 -15.28 0.59 -3.90
N ALA A 209 -15.79 -0.51 -3.34
CA ALA A 209 -17.18 -0.60 -2.91
C ALA A 209 -17.51 0.44 -1.84
N MET A 210 -16.62 0.63 -0.86
CA MET A 210 -16.78 1.64 0.19
C MET A 210 -16.74 3.06 -0.36
N ALA A 211 -15.89 3.36 -1.35
CA ALA A 211 -15.86 4.67 -2.00
C ALA A 211 -17.21 5.00 -2.67
N LEU A 212 -17.79 4.03 -3.39
CA LEU A 212 -19.11 4.22 -4.01
C LEU A 212 -20.25 4.31 -2.98
N GLU A 213 -20.19 3.50 -1.92
CA GLU A 213 -21.15 3.54 -0.81
C GLU A 213 -21.14 4.93 -0.13
N ALA A 214 -19.95 5.46 0.15
CA ALA A 214 -19.74 6.80 0.72
C ALA A 214 -20.32 7.90 -0.19
N LEU A 215 -20.02 7.86 -1.49
CA LEU A 215 -20.54 8.83 -2.47
C LEU A 215 -22.05 8.75 -2.64
N ALA A 216 -22.64 7.55 -2.48
CA ALA A 216 -24.08 7.34 -2.52
C ALA A 216 -24.79 7.68 -1.19
N GLY A 217 -24.06 7.97 -0.12
CA GLY A 217 -24.62 8.13 1.23
C GLY A 217 -25.29 6.86 1.75
N THR A 218 -24.78 5.69 1.37
CA THR A 218 -25.33 4.38 1.74
C THR A 218 -24.27 3.52 2.42
N GLU A 219 -24.70 2.43 3.04
CA GLU A 219 -23.82 1.48 3.68
C GLU A 219 -24.25 0.05 3.37
N ALA A 220 -23.28 -0.85 3.17
CA ALA A 220 -23.58 -2.26 3.00
C ALA A 220 -24.29 -2.85 4.24
N PRO A 221 -25.23 -3.79 4.09
CA PRO A 221 -25.86 -4.48 5.23
C PRO A 221 -24.81 -5.13 6.15
N LEU A 222 -25.09 -5.17 7.46
CA LEU A 222 -24.15 -5.73 8.47
C LEU A 222 -23.65 -7.14 8.12
N ARG A 223 -24.53 -8.00 7.58
CA ARG A 223 -24.14 -9.35 7.13
C ARG A 223 -23.11 -9.32 6.01
N ALA A 224 -23.22 -8.39 5.07
CA ALA A 224 -22.23 -8.21 4.01
C ALA A 224 -20.92 -7.63 4.56
N GLN A 225 -20.98 -6.68 5.51
CA GLN A 225 -19.76 -6.15 6.15
C GLN A 225 -18.97 -7.24 6.87
N TRP A 226 -19.65 -8.16 7.57
CA TRP A 226 -19.04 -9.34 8.17
C TRP A 226 -18.38 -10.24 7.13
N LEU A 227 -19.09 -10.53 6.04
CA LEU A 227 -18.56 -11.39 5.00
C LEU A 227 -17.33 -10.78 4.32
N ARG A 228 -17.32 -9.46 4.09
CA ARG A 228 -16.14 -8.72 3.62
C ARG A 228 -14.99 -8.85 4.59
N ALA A 229 -15.23 -8.70 5.90
CA ALA A 229 -14.17 -8.82 6.91
C ALA A 229 -13.56 -10.22 6.94
N ILE A 230 -14.38 -11.28 6.92
CA ILE A 230 -13.90 -12.67 6.84
C ILE A 230 -13.07 -12.87 5.59
N ALA A 231 -13.54 -12.40 4.43
CA ALA A 231 -12.82 -12.55 3.17
C ALA A 231 -11.48 -11.78 3.18
N LEU A 232 -11.46 -10.54 3.68
CA LEU A 232 -10.24 -9.74 3.82
C LEU A 232 -9.20 -10.42 4.73
N GLU A 233 -9.62 -11.05 5.83
CA GLU A 233 -8.70 -11.74 6.71
C GLU A 233 -8.24 -13.10 6.15
N LEU A 234 -9.03 -13.78 5.33
CA LEU A 234 -8.56 -14.95 4.56
C LEU A 234 -7.52 -14.54 3.49
N GLU A 235 -7.73 -13.42 2.80
CA GLU A 235 -6.75 -12.84 1.86
C GLU A 235 -5.46 -12.47 2.60
N ARG A 236 -5.56 -11.84 3.77
CA ARG A 236 -4.42 -11.51 4.62
C ARG A 236 -3.64 -12.74 5.08
N LEU A 237 -4.33 -13.80 5.50
CA LEU A 237 -3.69 -15.08 5.86
C LEU A 237 -2.95 -15.69 4.67
N ALA A 238 -3.57 -15.71 3.48
CA ALA A 238 -2.94 -16.21 2.27
C ALA A 238 -1.69 -15.40 1.87
N ASN A 239 -1.73 -14.08 2.05
CA ASN A 239 -0.61 -13.19 1.73
C ASN A 239 0.51 -13.34 2.76
N HIS A 240 0.23 -13.22 4.07
CA HIS A 240 1.26 -13.30 5.10
C HIS A 240 1.93 -14.68 5.20
N VAL A 241 1.18 -15.77 5.03
CA VAL A 241 1.80 -17.11 4.97
C VAL A 241 2.60 -17.28 3.68
N GLY A 242 2.14 -16.69 2.57
CA GLY A 242 2.94 -16.59 1.35
C GLY A 242 4.26 -15.85 1.56
N ASP A 243 4.21 -14.68 2.22
CA ASP A 243 5.36 -13.84 2.52
C ASP A 243 6.36 -14.57 3.43
N LEU A 244 5.89 -15.24 4.48
CA LEU A 244 6.73 -16.06 5.36
C LEU A 244 7.45 -17.17 4.58
N GLY A 245 6.73 -17.81 3.64
CA GLY A 245 7.31 -18.81 2.74
C GLY A 245 8.36 -18.22 1.79
N ALA A 246 8.12 -17.02 1.24
CA ALA A 246 9.05 -16.32 0.38
C ALA A 246 10.32 -15.90 1.13
N LEU A 247 10.18 -15.34 2.33
CA LEU A 247 11.31 -14.99 3.20
C LEU A 247 12.16 -16.22 3.54
N ALA A 248 11.53 -17.37 3.83
CA ALA A 248 12.24 -18.62 4.04
C ALA A 248 12.99 -19.07 2.78
N ASN A 249 12.37 -18.97 1.60
CA ASN A 249 12.99 -19.31 0.32
C ASN A 249 14.21 -18.44 0.00
N ASP A 250 14.14 -17.13 0.27
CA ASP A 250 15.22 -16.17 -0.02
C ASP A 250 16.50 -16.45 0.80
N VAL A 251 16.37 -17.16 1.92
CA VAL A 251 17.51 -17.67 2.72
C VAL A 251 17.74 -19.18 2.53
N ALA A 252 17.17 -19.75 1.47
CA ALA A 252 17.26 -21.16 1.08
C ALA A 252 16.73 -22.16 2.13
N PHE A 253 15.78 -21.75 2.98
CA PHE A 253 15.14 -22.60 3.97
C PHE A 253 13.86 -23.27 3.43
N LEU A 254 14.06 -24.37 2.71
CA LEU A 254 13.00 -25.11 2.01
C LEU A 254 11.86 -25.67 2.88
N PRO A 255 12.05 -26.11 4.14
CA PRO A 255 10.97 -26.69 4.94
C PRO A 255 9.78 -25.74 5.13
N THR A 256 10.01 -24.55 5.69
CA THR A 256 8.95 -23.53 5.87
C THR A 256 8.45 -23.00 4.54
N SER A 257 9.33 -22.77 3.56
CA SER A 257 8.94 -22.35 2.21
C SER A 257 7.91 -23.31 1.59
N SER A 258 8.15 -24.62 1.68
CA SER A 258 7.28 -25.64 1.07
C SER A 258 5.96 -25.77 1.82
N ALA A 259 6.00 -25.78 3.16
CA ALA A 259 4.80 -25.84 4.00
C ALA A 259 3.90 -24.61 3.78
N CYS A 260 4.48 -23.41 3.82
CA CYS A 260 3.77 -22.16 3.56
C CYS A 260 3.18 -22.10 2.15
N GLY A 261 3.87 -22.63 1.15
CA GLY A 261 3.34 -22.75 -0.22
C GLY A 261 2.03 -23.57 -0.30
N LYS A 262 1.96 -24.70 0.43
CA LYS A 262 0.73 -25.50 0.57
C LYS A 262 -0.34 -24.74 1.36
N LEU A 263 0.04 -24.16 2.52
CA LEU A 263 -0.90 -23.49 3.44
C LEU A 263 -1.55 -22.25 2.83
N ARG A 264 -0.79 -21.47 2.06
CA ARG A 264 -1.35 -20.40 1.21
C ARG A 264 -2.45 -20.94 0.30
N GLY A 265 -2.23 -22.12 -0.28
CA GLY A 265 -3.23 -22.81 -1.09
C GLY A 265 -4.52 -23.13 -0.34
N ASP A 266 -4.43 -23.52 0.94
CA ASP A 266 -5.59 -23.82 1.78
C ASP A 266 -6.42 -22.57 2.08
N PHE A 267 -5.80 -21.44 2.43
CA PHE A 267 -6.54 -20.18 2.65
C PHE A 267 -7.23 -19.68 1.38
N LEU A 268 -6.58 -19.82 0.22
CA LEU A 268 -7.20 -19.52 -1.08
C LEU A 268 -8.39 -20.47 -1.36
N ASN A 269 -8.31 -21.74 -0.96
CA ASN A 269 -9.41 -22.69 -1.11
C ASN A 269 -10.58 -22.35 -0.17
N LEU A 270 -10.32 -21.89 1.05
CA LEU A 270 -11.37 -21.37 1.95
C LEU A 270 -12.08 -20.16 1.34
N THR A 271 -11.35 -19.27 0.68
CA THR A 271 -11.96 -18.14 -0.06
C THR A 271 -12.84 -18.64 -1.22
N ALA A 272 -12.39 -19.67 -1.93
CA ALA A 272 -13.17 -20.30 -3.00
C ALA A 272 -14.44 -20.99 -2.48
N GLU A 273 -14.45 -21.53 -1.26
CA GLU A 273 -15.66 -22.10 -0.65
C GLU A 273 -16.76 -21.04 -0.44
N ILE A 274 -16.38 -19.78 -0.23
CA ILE A 274 -17.33 -18.67 -0.07
C ILE A 274 -17.92 -18.25 -1.42
N CYS A 275 -17.07 -17.99 -2.42
CA CYS A 275 -17.47 -17.26 -3.63
C CYS A 275 -17.22 -17.99 -4.96
N GLY A 276 -16.60 -19.17 -4.93
CA GLY A 276 -16.24 -19.94 -6.12
C GLY A 276 -14.94 -19.48 -6.81
N ASN A 277 -14.20 -18.53 -6.23
CA ASN A 277 -12.93 -18.04 -6.77
C ASN A 277 -11.84 -18.01 -5.70
N ARG A 278 -10.66 -18.55 -6.01
CA ARG A 278 -9.53 -18.65 -5.07
C ARG A 278 -9.01 -17.31 -4.58
N PHE A 279 -9.12 -16.25 -5.37
CA PHE A 279 -8.71 -14.90 -5.03
C PHE A 279 -9.89 -14.02 -4.58
N GLY A 280 -11.09 -14.56 -4.39
CA GLY A 280 -12.23 -13.76 -3.94
C GLY A 280 -12.93 -12.92 -5.02
N ARG A 281 -12.54 -13.06 -6.30
CA ARG A 281 -13.15 -12.31 -7.40
C ARG A 281 -14.64 -12.59 -7.51
N GLY A 282 -15.43 -11.54 -7.65
CA GLY A 282 -16.88 -11.62 -7.77
C GLY A 282 -17.65 -11.54 -6.45
N LEU A 283 -16.98 -11.61 -5.30
CA LEU A 283 -17.62 -11.60 -3.98
C LEU A 283 -18.15 -10.21 -3.61
N VAL A 284 -17.29 -9.20 -3.63
CA VAL A 284 -17.61 -7.85 -3.13
C VAL A 284 -18.26 -7.02 -4.22
N ARG A 285 -19.36 -6.33 -3.91
CA ARG A 285 -20.02 -5.37 -4.79
C ARG A 285 -20.40 -4.11 -4.02
N PRO A 286 -20.43 -2.92 -4.64
CA PRO A 286 -21.02 -1.76 -4.00
C PRO A 286 -22.42 -2.08 -3.47
N GLY A 287 -22.66 -1.78 -2.20
CA GLY A 287 -23.90 -2.09 -1.47
C GLY A 287 -23.96 -3.47 -0.79
N GLY A 288 -22.97 -4.36 -0.98
CA GLY A 288 -22.95 -5.64 -0.25
C GLY A 288 -21.98 -6.70 -0.77
N CYS A 289 -22.44 -7.95 -0.77
CA CYS A 289 -21.74 -9.13 -1.30
C CYS A 289 -22.68 -9.90 -2.23
N ARG A 290 -22.11 -10.53 -3.26
CA ARG A 290 -22.88 -11.30 -4.26
C ARG A 290 -23.31 -12.68 -3.74
N GLN A 291 -22.47 -13.29 -2.93
CA GLN A 291 -22.74 -14.58 -2.28
C GLN A 291 -22.91 -14.36 -0.79
N ASP A 292 -23.65 -15.27 -0.17
CA ASP A 292 -23.75 -15.39 1.28
C ASP A 292 -23.06 -16.67 1.78
N LEU A 293 -22.80 -16.75 3.08
CA LEU A 293 -22.18 -17.90 3.73
C LEU A 293 -23.17 -18.61 4.66
N GLU A 294 -23.60 -19.80 4.25
CA GLU A 294 -24.51 -20.65 5.03
C GLU A 294 -23.84 -21.17 6.31
N PRO A 295 -24.58 -21.33 7.42
CA PRO A 295 -24.02 -21.73 8.72
C PRO A 295 -23.23 -23.06 8.68
N GLU A 296 -23.73 -24.07 7.98
CA GLU A 296 -23.07 -25.37 7.87
C GLU A 296 -21.72 -25.26 7.17
N ARG A 297 -21.67 -24.47 6.09
CA ARG A 297 -20.44 -24.21 5.34
C ARG A 297 -19.48 -23.37 6.17
N ALA A 298 -19.97 -22.35 6.88
CA ALA A 298 -19.15 -21.56 7.81
C ALA A 298 -18.49 -22.44 8.88
N ALA A 299 -19.22 -23.38 9.46
CA ALA A 299 -18.69 -24.30 10.47
C ALA A 299 -17.61 -25.23 9.90
N GLN A 300 -17.80 -25.73 8.68
CA GLN A 300 -16.81 -26.56 7.98
C GLN A 300 -15.54 -25.77 7.65
N SER A 301 -15.68 -24.56 7.10
CA SER A 301 -14.54 -23.68 6.79
C SER A 301 -13.79 -23.27 8.05
N LEU A 302 -14.48 -23.05 9.18
CA LEU A 302 -13.84 -22.77 10.47
C LEU A 302 -13.01 -23.96 10.99
N ALA A 303 -13.50 -25.19 10.83
CA ALA A 303 -12.73 -26.38 11.22
C ALA A 303 -11.44 -26.53 10.39
N LYS A 304 -11.53 -26.32 9.07
CA LYS A 304 -10.37 -26.32 8.17
C LYS A 304 -9.39 -25.20 8.50
N LEU A 305 -9.90 -24.00 8.79
CA LEU A 305 -9.09 -22.85 9.20
C LEU A 305 -8.28 -23.16 10.47
N ARG A 306 -8.89 -23.78 11.48
CA ARG A 306 -8.17 -24.17 12.72
C ARG A 306 -7.02 -25.13 12.45
N ASN A 307 -7.24 -26.13 11.60
CA ASN A 307 -6.18 -27.07 11.23
C ASN A 307 -5.05 -26.36 10.48
N ALA A 308 -5.39 -25.52 9.49
CA ALA A 308 -4.39 -24.75 8.74
C ALA A 308 -3.59 -23.81 9.63
N MET A 309 -4.23 -23.15 10.61
CA MET A 309 -3.54 -22.30 11.58
C MET A 309 -2.55 -23.07 12.46
N ALA A 310 -2.92 -24.27 12.91
CA ALA A 310 -1.99 -25.12 13.68
C ALA A 310 -0.77 -25.53 12.83
N GLU A 311 -0.97 -25.85 11.56
CA GLU A 311 0.13 -26.13 10.62
C GLU A 311 1.01 -24.88 10.34
N VAL A 312 0.41 -23.68 10.32
CA VAL A 312 1.17 -22.42 10.21
C VAL A 312 2.07 -22.22 11.42
N GLU A 313 1.56 -22.45 12.64
CA GLU A 313 2.37 -22.35 13.87
C GLU A 313 3.55 -23.31 13.85
N GLU A 314 3.36 -24.55 13.39
CA GLU A 314 4.44 -25.53 13.23
C GLU A 314 5.49 -25.07 12.20
N ALA A 315 5.03 -24.62 11.03
CA ALA A 315 5.93 -24.14 9.96
C ALA A 315 6.73 -22.90 10.37
N ALA A 316 6.11 -21.98 11.13
CA ALA A 316 6.78 -20.82 11.70
C ALA A 316 7.79 -21.23 12.77
N ALA A 317 7.46 -22.19 13.64
CA ALA A 317 8.38 -22.68 14.66
C ALA A 317 9.67 -23.26 14.05
N TRP A 318 9.59 -24.00 12.93
CA TRP A 318 10.78 -24.47 12.22
C TRP A 318 11.68 -23.33 11.73
N LEU A 319 11.08 -22.25 11.24
CA LEU A 319 11.79 -21.07 10.76
C LEU A 319 12.57 -20.39 11.89
N TRP A 320 11.92 -20.23 13.05
CA TRP A 320 12.49 -19.54 14.21
C TRP A 320 13.53 -20.33 14.98
N ASP A 321 13.45 -21.66 14.96
CA ASP A 321 14.43 -22.53 15.59
C ASP A 321 15.73 -22.64 14.76
N ALA A 322 15.65 -22.41 13.45
CA ALA A 322 16.78 -22.54 12.54
C ALA A 322 17.82 -21.41 12.72
N ASN A 323 18.99 -21.76 13.27
CA ASN A 323 20.13 -20.84 13.39
C ASN A 323 20.54 -20.20 12.05
N SER A 324 20.49 -20.97 10.95
CA SER A 324 20.83 -20.47 9.62
C SER A 324 19.88 -19.39 9.12
N VAL A 325 18.62 -19.40 9.57
CA VAL A 325 17.63 -18.38 9.24
C VAL A 325 17.87 -17.13 10.08
N ARG A 326 17.97 -17.28 11.41
CA ARG A 326 18.23 -16.15 12.32
C ARG A 326 19.45 -15.34 11.91
N ALA A 327 20.55 -16.02 11.57
CA ALA A 327 21.79 -15.39 11.11
C ALA A 327 21.64 -14.54 9.83
N ARG A 328 20.57 -14.74 9.05
CA ARG A 328 20.28 -13.99 7.82
C ARG A 328 19.22 -12.91 8.01
N PHE A 329 18.35 -13.06 9.01
CA PHE A 329 17.23 -12.15 9.27
C PHE A 329 17.61 -11.04 10.25
N GLU A 330 18.35 -11.40 11.30
CA GLU A 330 18.77 -10.45 12.34
C GLU A 330 19.71 -9.40 11.75
N SER A 331 19.46 -8.13 12.11
CA SER A 331 20.25 -6.97 11.66
C SER A 331 20.25 -6.70 10.14
N THR A 332 19.47 -7.45 9.34
CA THR A 332 19.36 -7.24 7.89
C THR A 332 18.25 -6.25 7.57
N GLY A 333 18.57 -5.21 6.79
CA GLY A 333 17.57 -4.24 6.30
C GLY A 333 16.84 -3.51 7.43
N ALA A 334 17.56 -3.15 8.50
CA ALA A 334 17.01 -2.47 9.66
C ALA A 334 16.56 -1.04 9.31
N VAL A 335 15.36 -0.66 9.76
CA VAL A 335 14.82 0.71 9.67
C VAL A 335 14.47 1.18 11.07
N SER A 336 15.01 2.32 11.50
CA SER A 336 14.70 2.87 12.83
C SER A 336 13.27 3.40 12.90
N THR A 337 12.74 3.54 14.12
CA THR A 337 11.41 4.15 14.34
C THR A 337 11.33 5.55 13.78
N GLU A 338 12.39 6.35 13.96
CA GLU A 338 12.51 7.72 13.46
C GLU A 338 12.48 7.76 11.94
N GLN A 339 13.29 6.91 11.28
CA GLN A 339 13.33 6.81 9.81
C GLN A 339 11.97 6.38 9.27
N ALA A 340 11.35 5.35 9.87
CA ALA A 340 10.05 4.85 9.48
C ALA A 340 8.96 5.92 9.59
N ASN A 341 9.03 6.76 10.63
CA ASN A 341 8.10 7.87 10.81
C ASN A 341 8.35 8.99 9.78
N GLU A 342 9.61 9.37 9.58
CA GLU A 342 10.03 10.45 8.67
C GLU A 342 9.62 10.19 7.21
N ILE A 343 9.80 8.96 6.73
CA ILE A 343 9.41 8.56 5.36
C ILE A 343 7.96 8.09 5.25
N GLY A 344 7.20 8.08 6.36
CA GLY A 344 5.78 7.76 6.36
C GLY A 344 5.43 6.29 6.12
N LEU A 345 6.24 5.33 6.60
CA LEU A 345 5.96 3.90 6.41
C LEU A 345 4.60 3.49 7.00
N VAL A 346 3.98 2.50 6.36
CA VAL A 346 2.72 1.87 6.80
C VAL A 346 2.82 0.35 6.81
N GLY A 347 1.80 -0.32 7.35
CA GLY A 347 1.68 -1.79 7.31
C GLY A 347 2.74 -2.52 8.15
N PRO A 348 3.08 -3.77 7.79
CA PRO A 348 4.05 -4.58 8.54
C PRO A 348 5.40 -3.90 8.72
N ALA A 349 5.91 -3.17 7.71
CA ALA A 349 7.20 -2.48 7.81
C ALA A 349 7.20 -1.38 8.88
N ALA A 350 6.12 -0.61 9.01
CA ALA A 350 5.97 0.40 10.06
C ALA A 350 5.92 -0.24 11.45
N ARG A 351 5.12 -1.30 11.61
CA ARG A 351 4.95 -2.00 12.89
C ARG A 351 6.21 -2.76 13.32
N ALA A 352 6.94 -3.32 12.37
CA ALA A 352 8.26 -3.90 12.60
C ALA A 352 9.32 -2.84 12.94
N SER A 353 9.06 -1.56 12.67
CA SER A 353 9.94 -0.46 13.06
C SER A 353 9.46 0.23 14.35
N GLY A 354 8.48 -0.34 15.07
CA GLY A 354 7.98 0.19 16.34
C GLY A 354 6.80 1.16 16.24
N LEU A 355 6.29 1.46 15.05
CA LEU A 355 5.13 2.35 14.89
C LEU A 355 3.83 1.59 15.13
N VAL A 356 3.06 2.00 16.14
CA VAL A 356 1.69 1.50 16.38
C VAL A 356 0.76 2.13 15.34
N ARG A 357 0.68 1.50 14.15
CA ARG A 357 -0.09 2.00 13.01
C ARG A 357 -0.80 0.86 12.29
N ASP A 358 -2.12 0.89 12.27
CA ASP A 358 -2.96 -0.03 11.52
C ASP A 358 -4.31 0.64 11.21
N VAL A 359 -4.64 0.79 9.93
CA VAL A 359 -5.87 1.46 9.49
C VAL A 359 -7.13 0.79 10.07
N ARG A 360 -7.10 -0.51 10.39
CA ARG A 360 -8.23 -1.21 11.01
C ARG A 360 -8.45 -0.80 12.46
N PHE A 361 -7.44 -0.20 13.09
CA PHE A 361 -7.48 0.32 14.45
C PHE A 361 -7.62 1.85 14.47
N ASP A 362 -6.77 2.56 13.71
CA ASP A 362 -6.67 4.02 13.70
C ASP A 362 -7.84 4.68 12.95
N HIS A 363 -8.23 4.10 11.81
CA HIS A 363 -9.29 4.60 10.93
C HIS A 363 -10.28 3.48 10.58
N PRO A 364 -10.93 2.84 11.56
CA PRO A 364 -11.71 1.63 11.37
C PRO A 364 -12.89 1.87 10.42
N ALA A 365 -13.11 0.93 9.51
CA ALA A 365 -14.25 0.94 8.60
C ALA A 365 -14.90 -0.44 8.47
N GLY A 366 -16.17 -0.44 8.01
CA GLY A 366 -16.98 -1.64 7.95
C GLY A 366 -17.09 -2.30 9.33
N TRP A 367 -16.82 -3.62 9.38
CA TRP A 367 -16.90 -4.41 10.60
C TRP A 367 -15.84 -4.04 11.67
N HIS A 368 -14.67 -3.53 11.27
CA HIS A 368 -13.59 -3.21 12.21
C HIS A 368 -13.96 -2.12 13.23
N ARG A 369 -15.04 -1.35 12.97
CA ARG A 369 -15.61 -0.40 13.96
C ARG A 369 -16.23 -1.08 15.18
N PHE A 370 -16.63 -2.35 15.06
CA PHE A 370 -17.25 -3.13 16.13
C PHE A 370 -16.28 -4.08 16.81
N ALA A 371 -15.25 -4.53 16.10
CA ALA A 371 -14.24 -5.47 16.59
C ALA A 371 -12.86 -5.12 16.02
N GLN A 372 -12.14 -4.27 16.75
CA GLN A 372 -10.75 -3.95 16.43
C GLN A 372 -9.84 -5.12 16.82
N ILE A 373 -8.81 -5.35 16.01
CA ILE A 373 -7.81 -6.39 16.24
C ILE A 373 -6.61 -5.75 16.93
N PRO A 374 -6.02 -6.37 17.97
CA PRO A 374 -4.79 -5.87 18.58
C PRO A 374 -3.68 -5.67 17.55
N VAL A 375 -2.99 -4.53 17.63
CA VAL A 375 -1.89 -4.20 16.71
C VAL A 375 -0.62 -4.91 17.20
N ALA A 376 -0.09 -5.82 16.38
CA ALA A 376 1.18 -6.48 16.64
C ALA A 376 2.35 -5.57 16.21
N VAL A 377 3.26 -5.28 17.13
CA VAL A 377 4.43 -4.40 16.95
C VAL A 377 5.68 -5.11 17.47
N TRP A 378 6.77 -5.00 16.74
CA TRP A 378 8.07 -5.54 17.14
C TRP A 378 9.18 -4.56 16.73
N PRO A 379 9.75 -3.76 17.64
CA PRO A 379 10.57 -2.59 17.27
C PRO A 379 12.03 -2.93 16.87
N GLY A 380 12.24 -3.99 16.10
CA GLY A 380 13.58 -4.41 15.64
C GLY A 380 14.03 -3.77 14.31
N GLY A 381 13.07 -3.39 13.47
CA GLY A 381 13.28 -2.75 12.17
C GLY A 381 13.83 -3.67 11.07
N ASP A 382 14.34 -4.84 11.42
CA ASP A 382 15.02 -5.78 10.54
C ASP A 382 14.06 -6.80 9.91
N VAL A 383 14.61 -7.74 9.14
CA VAL A 383 13.81 -8.82 8.51
C VAL A 383 13.18 -9.71 9.57
N LEU A 384 13.88 -9.98 10.69
CA LEU A 384 13.32 -10.80 11.78
C LEU A 384 12.08 -10.15 12.39
N ALA A 385 12.08 -8.84 12.59
CA ALA A 385 10.95 -8.09 13.13
C ALA A 385 9.73 -8.05 12.19
N ARG A 386 9.96 -8.12 10.87
CA ARG A 386 8.92 -8.09 9.84
C ARG A 386 8.26 -9.45 9.62
N ALA A 387 9.05 -10.50 9.78
CA ALA A 387 8.68 -11.89 9.57
C ALA A 387 7.92 -12.43 10.80
#